data_AF-A0A078B569-F1
#
_entry.id   AF-A0A078B569-F1
#
_cell.length_a   1.000
_cell.length_b   1.000
_cell.length_c   1.000
_cell.angle_alpha   90.00
_cell.angle_beta   90.00
_cell.angle_gamma   90.00
#
_symmetry.space_group_name_H-M   'P 1'
#
loop_
_entity.id
_entity.type
_entity.pdbx_description
1 polymer ?
#
loop_
_entity_poly.entity_id
_entity_poly.type
_entity_poly.pdbx_seq_one_letter_code
_entity_poly.pdbx_strand_id
1 'polypeptide(L)'
;MFQLGIIFVILFSSEKTEVYEGLGIIRYFLMIFRIQSGDFSTENYRYQGSTVMISLSWAIWLIAMLILSILFMNFTIAVISDSYEKVMQKLVAQSFKVKAEMIVQRELLLTPQNEVESRFYFPEYIVLRRPIETIKGDSGEWKGFIKDLKQTIQTSAQRSKNEVIQNVIPLQNKIELLDKNTSNQQNTLVELKTFIQTHYADKEEIKNLNSKVESLAVKLQGCEIALEQLNANIMKLLEK
;
A
#
# COMPACT_ATOMS: atom_id res chain seq x y z
N MET A 1 23.86 -10.39 28.63
CA MET A 1 24.63 -10.12 29.86
C MET A 1 24.46 -11.19 30.93
N PHE A 2 23.25 -11.41 31.47
CA PHE A 2 23.03 -12.39 32.55
C PHE A 2 23.41 -13.84 32.20
N GLN A 3 23.14 -14.31 30.97
CA GLN A 3 23.49 -15.67 30.54
C GLN A 3 25.02 -15.91 30.46
N LEU A 4 25.77 -14.93 29.95
CA LEU A 4 27.24 -14.94 30.00
C LEU A 4 27.76 -14.87 31.45
N GLY A 5 27.04 -14.12 32.29
CA GLY A 5 27.12 -14.14 33.76
C GLY A 5 27.26 -15.54 34.35
N ILE A 6 26.27 -16.37 34.03
CA ILE A 6 26.13 -17.72 34.57
C ILE A 6 27.19 -18.68 34.02
N ILE A 7 27.55 -18.55 32.74
CA ILE A 7 28.62 -19.36 32.12
C ILE A 7 29.96 -19.11 32.82
N PHE A 8 30.28 -17.85 33.13
CA PHE A 8 31.49 -17.49 33.87
C PHE A 8 31.45 -17.97 35.33
N VAL A 9 30.28 -17.95 36.01
CA VAL A 9 30.13 -18.52 37.36
C VAL A 9 30.46 -20.02 37.35
N ILE A 10 29.97 -20.77 36.36
CA ILE A 10 30.21 -22.22 36.26
C ILE A 10 31.69 -22.50 35.95
N LEU A 11 32.31 -21.69 35.09
CA LEU A 11 33.69 -21.89 34.66
C LEU A 11 34.72 -21.51 35.73
N PHE A 12 34.43 -20.51 36.56
CA PHE A 12 35.34 -19.95 37.57
C PHE A 12 34.90 -20.22 39.02
N SER A 13 33.95 -21.13 39.25
CA SER A 13 33.48 -21.52 40.59
C SER A 13 34.54 -22.22 41.45
N SER A 14 35.69 -22.59 40.87
CA SER A 14 36.73 -23.37 41.53
C SER A 14 37.94 -22.56 42.03
N GLU A 15 37.98 -21.24 41.83
CA GLU A 15 39.19 -20.45 42.14
C GLU A 15 38.94 -19.23 43.03
N LYS A 16 39.67 -19.21 44.15
CA LYS A 16 39.67 -18.13 45.14
C LYS A 16 40.57 -16.99 44.69
N THR A 17 40.02 -16.13 43.84
CA THR A 17 40.56 -14.81 43.54
C THR A 17 40.39 -13.89 44.77
N GLU A 18 41.50 -13.46 45.40
CA GLU A 18 41.54 -12.67 46.66
C GLU A 18 40.80 -11.32 46.57
N VAL A 19 40.66 -10.77 45.36
CA VAL A 19 40.19 -9.39 45.12
C VAL A 19 38.71 -9.14 45.48
N TYR A 20 37.93 -10.18 45.80
CA TYR A 20 36.49 -10.04 46.12
C TYR A 20 35.98 -11.08 47.14
N GLU A 21 36.76 -11.35 48.19
CA GLU A 21 36.29 -12.21 49.28
C GLU A 21 35.02 -11.63 49.94
N GLY A 22 33.99 -12.46 50.13
CA GLY A 22 32.72 -12.10 50.78
C GLY A 22 31.54 -11.80 49.85
N LEU A 23 31.75 -11.67 48.53
CA LEU A 23 30.71 -11.24 47.57
C LEU A 23 30.12 -12.37 46.70
N GLY A 24 29.85 -13.57 47.23
CA GLY A 24 29.07 -14.66 46.60
C GLY A 24 28.95 -14.68 45.05
N ILE A 25 27.71 -14.69 44.53
CA ILE A 25 27.40 -14.71 43.08
C ILE A 25 27.63 -13.32 42.44
N ILE A 26 27.46 -12.25 43.22
CA ILE A 26 27.56 -10.85 42.78
C ILE A 26 28.99 -10.52 42.31
N ARG A 27 30.01 -11.14 42.90
CA ARG A 27 31.41 -11.05 42.46
C ARG A 27 31.58 -11.34 40.98
N TYR A 28 31.00 -12.44 40.51
CA TYR A 28 31.13 -12.84 39.11
C TYR A 28 30.42 -11.87 38.17
N PHE A 29 29.29 -11.30 38.61
CA PHE A 29 28.62 -10.23 37.88
C PHE A 29 29.48 -8.96 37.78
N LEU A 30 30.09 -8.53 38.88
CA LEU A 30 31.00 -7.36 38.91
C LEU A 30 32.26 -7.59 38.07
N MET A 31 32.80 -8.80 38.07
CA MET A 31 33.95 -9.20 37.25
C MET A 31 33.63 -9.12 35.75
N ILE A 32 32.44 -9.54 35.34
CA ILE A 32 31.98 -9.46 33.96
C ILE A 32 31.67 -8.03 33.54
N PHE A 33 31.05 -7.25 34.43
CA PHE A 33 30.83 -5.82 34.22
C PHE A 33 32.15 -5.04 34.06
N ARG A 34 33.17 -5.41 34.85
CA ARG A 34 34.52 -4.84 34.77
C ARG A 34 35.22 -5.20 33.45
N ILE A 35 35.14 -6.47 33.03
CA ILE A 35 35.66 -6.91 31.72
C ILE A 35 34.95 -6.20 30.56
N GLN A 36 33.63 -5.96 30.67
CA GLN A 36 32.85 -5.21 29.69
C GLN A 36 33.20 -3.74 29.62
N SER A 37 33.64 -3.16 30.74
CA SER A 37 34.09 -1.77 30.82
C SER A 37 35.50 -1.57 30.25
N GLY A 38 36.15 -2.64 29.77
CA GLY A 38 37.46 -2.59 29.15
C GLY A 38 38.64 -2.77 30.11
N ASP A 39 38.39 -3.17 31.37
CA ASP A 39 39.45 -3.50 32.32
C ASP A 39 39.77 -5.00 32.26
N PHE A 40 40.94 -5.30 31.69
CA PHE A 40 41.41 -6.65 31.37
C PHE A 40 42.41 -7.21 32.37
N SER A 41 42.34 -6.76 33.63
CA SER A 41 43.18 -7.25 34.73
C SER A 41 42.95 -8.75 34.98
N THR A 42 43.64 -9.57 34.18
CA THR A 42 43.54 -11.03 34.07
C THR A 42 44.67 -11.73 34.83
N GLU A 43 45.43 -10.99 35.62
CA GLU A 43 46.66 -11.47 36.29
C GLU A 43 46.41 -12.69 37.18
N ASN A 44 45.21 -12.81 37.75
CA ASN A 44 44.84 -13.93 38.61
C ASN A 44 44.51 -15.23 37.86
N TYR A 45 44.19 -15.19 36.55
CA TYR A 45 43.87 -16.40 35.78
C TYR A 45 45.11 -17.22 35.40
N ARG A 46 46.31 -16.68 35.64
CA ARG A 46 47.59 -17.38 35.40
C ARG A 46 47.90 -18.43 36.47
N TYR A 47 47.20 -18.42 37.60
CA TYR A 47 47.48 -19.28 38.76
C TYR A 47 46.65 -20.58 38.80
N GLN A 48 45.97 -20.92 37.71
CA GLN A 48 45.21 -22.17 37.57
C GLN A 48 46.13 -23.39 37.52
N GLY A 49 45.83 -24.40 38.34
CA GLY A 49 46.68 -25.59 38.52
C GLY A 49 46.83 -26.52 37.31
N SER A 50 46.23 -26.22 36.15
CA SER A 50 46.34 -27.02 34.92
C SER A 50 46.48 -26.16 33.67
N THR A 51 47.51 -26.44 32.87
CA THR A 51 47.83 -25.75 31.60
C THR A 51 46.66 -25.76 30.60
N VAL A 52 45.80 -26.78 30.65
CA VAL A 52 44.63 -26.91 29.77
C VAL A 52 43.50 -25.96 30.16
N MET A 53 43.30 -25.70 31.46
CA MET A 53 42.28 -24.74 31.93
C MET A 53 42.68 -23.30 31.63
N ILE A 54 43.98 -23.00 31.69
CA ILE A 54 44.52 -21.68 31.32
C ILE A 54 44.22 -21.39 29.85
N SER A 55 44.57 -22.29 28.93
CA SER A 55 44.36 -22.07 27.49
C SER A 55 42.88 -21.96 27.11
N LEU A 56 42.01 -22.76 27.71
CA LEU A 56 40.56 -22.67 27.52
C LEU A 56 39.98 -21.35 28.04
N SER A 57 40.41 -20.89 29.20
CA SER A 57 39.96 -19.62 29.78
C SER A 57 40.32 -18.43 28.89
N TRP A 58 41.53 -18.40 28.32
CA TRP A 58 41.95 -17.38 27.36
C TRP A 58 41.16 -17.44 26.05
N ALA A 59 40.88 -18.64 25.52
CA ALA A 59 40.10 -18.82 24.31
C ALA A 59 38.65 -18.37 24.49
N ILE A 60 38.00 -18.76 25.59
CA ILE A 60 36.63 -18.36 25.93
C ILE A 60 36.54 -16.85 26.16
N TRP A 61 37.53 -16.28 26.86
CA TRP A 61 37.60 -14.84 27.07
C TRP A 61 37.71 -14.06 25.74
N LEU A 62 38.59 -14.51 24.84
CA LEU A 62 38.77 -13.87 23.53
C LEU A 62 37.50 -13.96 22.67
N ILE A 63 36.86 -15.14 22.63
CA ILE A 63 35.62 -15.35 21.89
C ILE A 63 34.49 -14.49 22.48
N ALA A 64 34.38 -14.42 23.80
CA ALA A 64 33.37 -13.60 24.48
C ALA A 64 33.56 -12.10 24.17
N MET A 65 34.81 -11.62 24.15
CA MET A 65 35.14 -10.23 23.78
C MET A 65 34.76 -9.91 22.33
N LEU A 66 35.06 -10.80 21.38
CA LEU A 66 34.70 -10.61 19.97
C LEU A 66 33.18 -10.57 19.76
N ILE A 67 32.46 -11.53 20.34
CA ILE A 67 30.99 -11.59 20.23
C ILE A 67 30.37 -10.33 20.83
N LEU A 68 30.83 -9.90 22.00
CA LEU A 68 30.33 -8.70 22.64
C LEU A 68 30.57 -7.45 21.79
N SER A 69 31.78 -7.31 21.23
CA SER A 69 32.13 -6.16 20.38
C SER A 69 31.25 -6.09 19.12
N ILE A 70 31.01 -7.23 18.46
CA ILE A 70 30.16 -7.28 17.26
C ILE A 70 28.71 -6.95 17.60
N LEU A 71 28.18 -7.51 18.69
CA LEU A 71 26.81 -7.22 19.13
C LEU A 71 26.64 -5.75 19.51
N PHE A 72 27.58 -5.18 20.25
CA PHE A 72 27.50 -3.78 20.67
C PHE A 72 27.61 -2.81 19.50
N MET A 73 28.53 -3.06 18.56
CA MET A 73 28.69 -2.24 17.37
C MET A 73 27.43 -2.28 16.49
N ASN A 74 26.89 -3.48 16.22
CA ASN A 74 25.68 -3.63 15.39
C ASN A 74 24.46 -2.95 16.02
N PHE A 75 24.30 -3.07 17.34
CA PHE A 75 23.22 -2.38 18.06
C PHE A 75 23.40 -0.86 18.04
N THR A 76 24.60 -0.37 18.35
CA THR A 76 24.89 1.07 18.40
C THR A 76 24.71 1.72 17.04
N ILE A 77 25.16 1.07 15.95
CA ILE A 77 24.95 1.57 14.59
C ILE A 77 23.46 1.66 14.26
N ALA A 78 22.66 0.63 14.60
CA ALA A 78 21.22 0.65 14.34
C ALA A 78 20.51 1.81 15.07
N VAL A 79 20.83 2.00 16.36
CA VAL A 79 20.25 3.08 17.17
C VAL A 79 20.70 4.45 16.68
N ILE A 80 21.99 4.64 16.43
CA ILE A 80 22.52 5.91 15.93
C ILE A 80 21.94 6.23 14.55
N SER A 81 21.82 5.25 13.65
CA SER A 81 21.28 5.47 12.30
C SER A 81 19.84 5.97 12.32
N ASP A 82 18.97 5.35 13.12
CA ASP A 82 17.57 5.80 13.30
C ASP A 82 17.51 7.22 13.90
N SER A 83 18.36 7.51 14.90
CA SER A 83 18.42 8.83 15.51
C SER A 83 18.96 9.90 14.54
N TYR A 84 19.95 9.55 13.72
CA TYR A 84 20.61 10.45 12.79
C TYR A 84 19.67 10.88 11.67
N GLU A 85 18.90 9.95 11.11
CA GLU A 85 17.92 10.26 10.06
C GLU A 85 16.86 11.26 10.55
N LYS A 86 16.32 11.04 11.75
CA LYS A 86 15.33 11.95 12.38
C LYS A 86 15.88 13.36 12.59
N VAL A 87 17.15 13.48 13.00
CA VAL A 87 17.80 14.79 13.21
C VAL A 87 18.12 15.45 11.88
N MET A 88 18.64 14.70 10.90
CA MET A 88 19.02 15.23 9.59
C MET A 88 17.83 15.92 8.89
N GLN A 89 16.65 15.31 8.92
CA GLN A 89 15.44 15.87 8.31
C GLN A 89 14.99 17.19 8.98
N LYS A 90 15.25 17.35 10.28
CA LYS A 90 14.84 18.52 11.07
C LYS A 90 15.95 19.55 11.24
N LEU A 91 17.18 19.28 10.78
CA LEU A 91 18.35 20.11 11.04
C LEU A 91 18.18 21.54 10.54
N VAL A 92 17.67 21.72 9.31
CA VAL A 92 17.46 23.06 8.73
C VAL A 92 16.39 23.84 9.48
N ALA A 93 15.26 23.20 9.79
CA ALA A 93 14.16 23.82 10.53
C ALA A 93 14.57 24.20 11.96
N GLN A 94 15.30 23.31 12.64
CA GLN A 94 15.87 23.59 13.97
C GLN A 94 16.91 24.72 13.91
N SER A 95 17.75 24.78 12.88
CA SER A 95 18.70 25.88 12.70
C SER A 95 17.99 27.23 12.58
N PHE A 96 16.92 27.31 11.77
CA PHE A 96 16.13 28.54 11.67
C PHE A 96 15.38 28.88 12.96
N LYS A 97 14.83 27.87 13.65
CA LYS A 97 14.17 28.04 14.94
C LYS A 97 15.13 28.66 15.96
N VAL A 98 16.31 28.08 16.13
CA VAL A 98 17.33 28.57 17.07
C VAL A 98 17.76 30.00 16.70
N LYS A 99 17.94 30.30 15.42
CA LYS A 99 18.25 31.67 14.97
C LYS A 99 17.14 32.66 15.31
N ALA A 100 15.88 32.29 15.09
CA ALA A 100 14.74 33.14 15.43
C ALA A 100 14.64 33.35 16.95
N GLU A 101 14.82 32.30 17.74
CA GLU A 101 14.85 32.40 19.21
C GLU A 101 15.98 33.32 19.69
N MET A 102 17.18 33.22 19.10
CA MET A 102 18.29 34.14 19.41
C MET A 102 17.98 35.60 19.04
N ILE A 103 17.29 35.84 17.93
CA ILE A 103 16.87 37.20 17.52
C ILE A 103 15.88 37.75 18.55
N VAL A 104 14.84 36.98 18.91
CA VAL A 104 13.84 37.40 19.90
C VAL A 104 14.49 37.69 21.27
N GLN A 105 15.40 36.81 21.72
CA GLN A 105 16.13 37.03 22.97
C GLN A 105 16.96 38.32 22.92
N ARG A 106 17.60 38.61 21.78
CA ARG A 106 18.35 39.85 21.59
C ARG A 106 17.44 41.08 21.57
N GLU A 107 16.31 41.00 20.87
CA GLU A 107 15.35 42.11 20.77
C GLU A 107 14.74 42.48 22.12
N LEU A 108 14.45 41.50 22.98
CA LEU A 108 13.96 41.73 24.34
C LEU A 108 14.95 42.52 25.23
N LEU A 109 16.25 42.40 24.96
CA LEU A 109 17.30 43.11 25.70
C LEU A 109 17.65 44.47 25.10
N LEU A 110 17.19 44.76 23.88
CA LEU A 110 17.43 46.02 23.18
C LEU A 110 16.32 47.02 23.55
N THR A 111 16.63 47.94 24.45
CA THR A 111 15.81 49.15 24.67
C THR A 111 16.49 50.32 23.96
N PRO A 112 16.02 50.75 22.78
CA PRO A 112 16.60 51.89 22.07
C PRO A 112 16.33 53.18 22.86
N GLN A 113 17.37 53.99 23.06
CA GLN A 113 17.27 55.23 23.84
C GLN A 113 16.85 56.43 22.96
N ASN A 114 17.12 56.36 21.64
CA ASN A 114 16.86 57.43 20.69
C ASN A 114 16.20 56.92 19.39
N GLU A 115 15.43 57.78 18.69
CA GLU A 115 14.78 57.42 17.41
C GLU A 115 15.76 57.02 16.31
N VAL A 116 16.96 57.61 16.29
CA VAL A 116 18.02 57.30 15.32
C VAL A 116 18.51 55.85 15.49
N GLU A 117 18.67 55.39 16.73
CA GLU A 117 19.05 54.00 17.04
C GLU A 117 17.93 53.04 16.67
N SER A 118 16.67 53.42 16.95
CA SER A 118 15.51 52.61 16.56
C SER A 118 15.44 52.39 15.05
N ARG A 119 15.69 53.42 14.22
CA ARG A 119 15.69 53.28 12.75
C ARG A 119 16.87 52.46 12.21
N PHE A 120 17.99 52.44 12.93
CA PHE A 120 19.15 51.62 12.56
C PHE A 120 18.92 50.13 12.85
N TYR A 121 18.36 49.81 14.02
CA TYR A 121 18.08 48.42 14.40
C TYR A 121 16.79 47.86 13.76
N PHE A 122 15.79 48.71 13.52
CA PHE A 122 14.49 48.34 12.95
C PHE A 122 14.22 49.15 11.68
N PRO A 123 14.81 48.76 10.54
CA PRO A 123 14.61 49.46 9.27
C PRO A 123 13.19 49.25 8.74
N GLU A 124 12.66 50.26 8.04
CA GLU A 124 11.29 50.24 7.46
C GLU A 124 11.15 49.30 6.25
N TYR A 125 12.27 48.98 5.58
CA TYR A 125 12.28 48.13 4.39
C TYR A 125 13.32 47.02 4.51
N ILE A 126 12.91 45.80 4.14
CA ILE A 126 13.79 44.64 4.07
C ILE A 126 13.99 44.26 2.61
N VAL A 127 15.24 44.30 2.14
CA VAL A 127 15.58 43.87 0.79
C VAL A 127 15.87 42.37 0.80
N LEU A 128 14.95 41.58 0.24
CA LEU A 128 15.11 40.14 0.09
C LEU A 128 15.75 39.82 -1.26
N ARG A 129 16.96 39.25 -1.26
CA ARG A 129 17.56 38.67 -2.46
C ARG A 129 17.38 37.16 -2.42
N ARG A 130 16.80 36.58 -3.47
CA ARG A 130 16.76 35.12 -3.63
C ARG A 130 18.18 34.67 -4.00
N PRO A 131 18.85 33.82 -3.18
CA PRO A 131 20.10 33.22 -3.60
C PRO A 131 19.83 32.37 -4.83
N ILE A 132 20.66 32.53 -5.86
CA ILE A 132 20.74 31.56 -6.95
C ILE A 132 21.36 30.32 -6.30
N GLU A 133 20.63 29.20 -6.26
CA GLU A 133 21.09 27.96 -5.64
C GLU A 133 22.33 27.41 -6.37
N THR A 134 23.52 27.94 -6.09
CA THR A 134 24.77 27.26 -6.43
C THR A 134 24.99 26.15 -5.42
N ILE A 135 24.78 24.93 -5.89
CA ILE A 135 25.06 23.63 -5.26
C ILE A 135 26.51 23.65 -4.77
N LYS A 136 26.75 23.98 -3.49
CA LYS A 136 28.05 23.76 -2.84
C LYS A 136 27.82 23.31 -1.41
N GLY A 137 27.73 21.99 -1.25
CA GLY A 137 27.69 21.29 0.03
C GLY A 137 27.15 19.88 -0.17
N ASP A 138 27.86 18.89 0.39
CA ASP A 138 27.55 17.45 0.39
C ASP A 138 26.10 17.14 0.84
N SER A 139 25.53 17.99 1.70
CA SER A 139 24.12 17.94 2.13
C SER A 139 23.10 18.41 1.06
N GLY A 140 23.56 19.13 0.04
CA GLY A 140 22.77 19.53 -1.12
C GLY A 140 22.61 18.41 -2.14
N GLU A 141 23.55 17.48 -2.22
CA GLU A 141 23.49 16.34 -3.15
C GLU A 141 22.42 15.34 -2.74
N TRP A 142 22.31 14.99 -1.45
CA TRP A 142 21.20 14.17 -0.96
C TRP A 142 19.84 14.82 -1.19
N LYS A 143 19.75 16.15 -0.98
CA LYS A 143 18.52 16.90 -1.26
C LYS A 143 18.19 16.92 -2.75
N GLY A 144 19.20 17.02 -3.62
CA GLY A 144 19.08 16.90 -5.07
C GLY A 144 18.60 15.51 -5.49
N PHE A 145 19.22 14.46 -4.95
CA PHE A 145 18.83 13.07 -5.18
C PHE A 145 17.36 12.83 -4.79
N ILE A 146 16.93 13.24 -3.59
CA ILE A 146 15.53 13.10 -3.16
C ILE A 146 14.58 13.90 -4.05
N LYS A 147 14.97 15.10 -4.50
CA LYS A 147 14.18 15.92 -5.44
C LYS A 147 14.03 15.22 -6.79
N ASP A 148 15.11 14.66 -7.32
CA ASP A 148 15.13 13.96 -8.60
C ASP A 148 14.34 12.64 -8.52
N LEU A 149 14.43 11.93 -7.39
CA LEU A 149 13.63 10.75 -7.11
C LEU A 149 12.13 11.10 -7.07
N LYS A 150 11.78 12.18 -6.37
CA LYS A 150 10.40 12.68 -6.30
C LYS A 150 9.90 13.07 -7.69
N GLN A 151 10.71 13.78 -8.48
CA GLN A 151 10.36 14.16 -9.85
C GLN A 151 10.20 12.92 -10.75
N THR A 152 11.05 11.92 -10.57
CA THR A 152 10.98 10.64 -11.31
C THR A 152 9.71 9.88 -10.96
N ILE A 153 9.37 9.76 -9.67
CA ILE A 153 8.12 9.13 -9.21
C ILE A 153 6.92 9.89 -9.76
N GLN A 154 6.91 11.22 -9.67
CA GLN A 154 5.81 12.04 -10.16
C GLN A 154 5.64 11.91 -11.68
N THR A 155 6.75 11.91 -12.43
CA THR A 155 6.73 11.73 -13.88
C THR A 155 6.28 10.32 -14.27
N SER A 156 6.74 9.29 -13.54
CA SER A 156 6.31 7.90 -13.70
C SER A 156 4.81 7.73 -13.44
N ALA A 157 4.31 8.26 -12.32
CA ALA A 157 2.89 8.22 -11.98
C ALA A 157 2.04 8.97 -13.01
N GLN A 158 2.50 10.11 -13.51
CA GLN A 158 1.80 10.87 -14.54
C GLN A 158 1.79 10.14 -15.89
N ARG A 159 2.89 9.48 -16.27
CA ARG A 159 2.95 8.63 -17.47
C ARG A 159 1.99 7.46 -17.38
N SER A 160 2.03 6.73 -16.26
CA SER A 160 1.10 5.61 -16.02
C SER A 160 -0.36 6.07 -16.06
N LYS A 161 -0.69 7.20 -15.43
CA LYS A 161 -2.05 7.78 -15.50
C LYS A 161 -2.45 8.11 -16.93
N ASN A 162 -1.55 8.71 -17.72
CA ASN A 162 -1.82 9.02 -19.12
C ASN A 162 -2.00 7.75 -19.98
N GLU A 163 -1.19 6.71 -19.77
CA GLU A 163 -1.34 5.42 -20.45
C GLU A 163 -2.68 4.76 -20.12
N VAL A 164 -3.09 4.77 -18.85
CA VAL A 164 -4.41 4.26 -18.43
C VAL A 164 -5.53 5.06 -19.10
N ILE A 165 -5.46 6.39 -19.10
CA ILE A 165 -6.47 7.24 -19.75
C ILE A 165 -6.53 6.95 -21.26
N GLN A 166 -5.38 6.84 -21.93
CA GLN A 166 -5.31 6.53 -23.35
C GLN A 166 -5.91 5.17 -23.69
N ASN A 167 -5.80 4.18 -22.81
CA ASN A 167 -6.38 2.86 -23.01
C ASN A 167 -7.87 2.79 -22.62
N VAL A 168 -8.31 3.56 -21.63
CA VAL A 168 -9.70 3.53 -21.12
C VAL A 168 -10.68 4.24 -22.04
N ILE A 169 -10.31 5.39 -22.62
CA ILE A 169 -11.19 6.15 -23.54
C ILE A 169 -11.66 5.32 -24.76
N PRO A 170 -10.79 4.65 -25.53
CA PRO A 170 -11.22 3.85 -26.67
C PRO A 170 -12.02 2.61 -26.23
N LEU A 171 -11.74 2.05 -25.05
CA LEU A 171 -12.53 0.96 -24.49
C LEU A 171 -13.96 1.42 -24.13
N GLN A 172 -14.12 2.59 -23.51
CA GLN A 172 -15.43 3.16 -23.23
C GLN A 172 -16.23 3.42 -24.51
N ASN A 173 -15.61 4.01 -25.52
CA ASN A 173 -16.27 4.24 -26.81
C ASN A 173 -16.72 2.92 -27.46
N LYS A 174 -15.89 1.86 -27.35
CA LYS A 174 -16.24 0.55 -27.89
C LYS A 174 -17.37 -0.13 -27.12
N ILE A 175 -17.42 0.05 -25.80
CA ILE A 175 -18.52 -0.42 -24.94
C ILE A 175 -19.83 0.30 -25.31
N GLU A 176 -19.80 1.63 -25.46
CA GLU A 176 -21.01 2.39 -25.83
C GLU A 176 -21.57 1.99 -27.20
N LEU A 177 -20.68 1.70 -28.16
CA LEU A 177 -21.06 1.22 -29.49
C LEU A 177 -21.65 -0.19 -29.44
N LEU A 178 -21.08 -1.07 -28.60
CA LEU A 178 -21.65 -2.39 -28.34
C LEU A 178 -23.04 -2.30 -27.71
N ASP A 179 -23.23 -1.44 -26.71
CA ASP A 179 -24.54 -1.25 -26.06
C ASP A 179 -25.62 -0.73 -27.03
N LYS A 180 -25.26 0.20 -27.93
CA LYS A 180 -26.17 0.65 -29.01
C LYS A 180 -26.53 -0.48 -29.96
N ASN A 181 -25.56 -1.28 -30.38
CA ASN A 181 -25.81 -2.42 -31.26
C ASN A 181 -26.68 -3.49 -30.58
N THR A 182 -26.41 -3.81 -29.31
CA THR A 182 -27.23 -4.75 -28.54
C THR A 182 -28.63 -4.23 -28.34
N SER A 183 -28.82 -2.94 -28.06
CA SER A 183 -30.16 -2.33 -27.94
C SER A 183 -30.95 -2.41 -29.25
N ASN A 184 -30.29 -2.12 -30.38
CA ASN A 184 -30.90 -2.25 -31.70
C ASN A 184 -31.28 -3.71 -31.99
N GLN A 185 -30.40 -4.67 -31.68
CA GLN A 185 -30.72 -6.09 -31.81
C GLN A 185 -31.90 -6.49 -30.92
N GLN A 186 -31.96 -6.00 -29.68
CA GLN A 186 -33.08 -6.24 -28.77
C GLN A 186 -34.40 -5.73 -29.36
N ASN A 187 -34.41 -4.53 -29.93
CA ASN A 187 -35.59 -3.94 -30.56
C ASN A 187 -36.04 -4.77 -31.76
N THR A 188 -35.11 -5.16 -32.65
CA THR A 188 -35.45 -6.01 -33.79
C THR A 188 -36.00 -7.37 -33.35
N LEU A 189 -35.51 -7.95 -32.25
CA LEU A 189 -36.04 -9.19 -31.70
C LEU A 189 -37.45 -9.02 -31.11
N VAL A 190 -37.74 -7.88 -30.48
CA VAL A 190 -39.08 -7.57 -29.97
C VAL A 190 -40.08 -7.39 -31.12
N GLU A 191 -39.67 -6.68 -32.19
CA GLU A 191 -40.47 -6.51 -33.41
C GLU A 191 -40.74 -7.86 -34.11
N LEU A 192 -39.71 -8.70 -34.24
CA LEU A 192 -39.87 -10.05 -34.80
C LEU A 192 -40.81 -10.92 -33.95
N LYS A 193 -40.70 -10.84 -32.63
CA LYS A 193 -41.57 -11.58 -31.71
C LYS A 193 -43.02 -11.12 -31.82
N THR A 194 -43.26 -9.82 -31.91
CA THR A 194 -44.62 -9.27 -32.10
C THR A 194 -45.19 -9.68 -33.46
N PHE A 195 -44.39 -9.60 -34.52
CA PHE A 195 -44.80 -10.04 -35.86
C PHE A 195 -45.17 -11.53 -35.90
N ILE A 196 -44.36 -12.39 -35.28
CA ILE A 196 -44.64 -13.82 -35.17
C ILE A 196 -45.95 -14.04 -34.42
N GLN A 197 -46.17 -13.33 -33.30
CA GLN A 197 -47.36 -13.49 -32.47
C GLN A 197 -48.65 -13.06 -33.18
N THR A 198 -48.62 -11.97 -33.95
CA THR A 198 -49.75 -11.60 -34.83
C THR A 198 -50.00 -12.65 -35.90
N HIS A 199 -48.95 -13.19 -36.52
CA HIS A 199 -49.12 -14.18 -37.59
C HIS A 199 -49.67 -15.52 -37.07
N TYR A 200 -49.39 -15.89 -35.81
CA TYR A 200 -50.02 -17.03 -35.16
C TYR A 200 -51.51 -16.79 -34.87
N ALA A 201 -51.91 -15.58 -34.48
CA ALA A 201 -53.31 -15.22 -34.27
C ALA A 201 -54.11 -15.29 -35.59
N ASP A 202 -53.56 -14.73 -36.68
CA ASP A 202 -54.17 -14.80 -38.01
C ASP A 202 -54.35 -16.26 -38.47
N LYS A 203 -53.37 -17.13 -38.15
CA LYS A 203 -53.44 -18.56 -38.48
C LYS A 203 -54.56 -19.28 -37.71
N GLU A 204 -54.80 -18.92 -36.44
CA GLU A 204 -55.96 -19.45 -35.69
C GLU A 204 -57.29 -18.95 -36.24
N GLU A 205 -57.38 -17.68 -36.63
CA GLU A 205 -58.58 -17.13 -37.26
C GLU A 205 -58.89 -17.82 -38.59
N ILE A 206 -57.88 -18.04 -39.44
CA ILE A 206 -58.02 -18.78 -40.70
C ILE A 206 -58.48 -20.23 -40.44
N LYS A 207 -57.94 -20.89 -39.41
CA LYS A 207 -58.38 -22.25 -39.02
C LYS A 207 -59.85 -22.26 -38.59
N ASN A 208 -60.28 -21.26 -37.82
CA ASN A 208 -61.67 -21.11 -37.40
C ASN A 208 -62.59 -20.81 -38.60
N LEU A 209 -62.19 -19.94 -39.53
CA LEU A 209 -62.95 -19.68 -40.75
C LEU A 209 -63.09 -20.95 -41.60
N ASN A 210 -62.01 -21.72 -41.79
CA ASN A 210 -62.05 -22.97 -42.54
C ASN A 210 -63.05 -23.96 -41.92
N SER A 211 -63.07 -24.11 -40.60
CA SER A 211 -64.06 -24.97 -39.93
C SER A 211 -65.50 -24.50 -40.14
N LYS A 212 -65.75 -23.18 -40.18
CA LYS A 212 -67.06 -22.62 -40.51
C LYS A 212 -67.45 -22.89 -41.96
N VAL A 213 -66.53 -22.71 -42.90
CA VAL A 213 -66.75 -23.00 -44.32
C VAL A 213 -67.08 -24.48 -44.52
N GLU A 214 -66.35 -25.37 -43.86
CA GLU A 214 -66.62 -26.82 -43.89
C GLU A 214 -68.01 -27.15 -43.33
N SER A 215 -68.41 -26.52 -42.21
CA SER A 215 -69.77 -26.69 -41.67
C SER A 215 -70.88 -26.16 -42.60
N LEU A 216 -70.60 -25.08 -43.34
CA LEU A 216 -71.53 -24.51 -44.32
C LEU A 216 -71.63 -25.39 -45.56
N ALA A 217 -70.52 -25.97 -46.02
CA ALA A 217 -70.50 -26.91 -47.14
C ALA A 217 -71.37 -28.14 -46.82
N VAL A 218 -71.26 -28.69 -45.60
CA VAL A 218 -72.12 -29.80 -45.15
C VAL A 218 -73.60 -29.39 -45.14
N LYS A 219 -73.94 -28.19 -44.67
CA LYS A 219 -75.33 -27.69 -44.71
C LYS A 219 -75.85 -27.49 -46.13
N LEU A 220 -75.00 -27.01 -47.05
CA LEU A 220 -75.36 -26.81 -48.45
C LEU A 220 -75.65 -28.13 -49.13
N GLN A 221 -74.79 -29.14 -48.92
CA GLN A 221 -74.99 -30.50 -49.41
C GLN A 221 -76.29 -31.11 -48.85
N GLY A 222 -76.61 -30.86 -47.57
CA GLY A 222 -77.88 -31.25 -46.98
C GLY A 222 -79.11 -30.58 -47.63
N CYS A 223 -79.01 -29.29 -47.98
CA CYS A 223 -80.04 -28.59 -48.74
C CYS A 223 -80.19 -29.14 -50.17
N GLU A 224 -79.08 -29.46 -50.83
CA GLU A 224 -79.07 -30.01 -52.19
C GLU A 224 -79.77 -31.37 -52.23
N ILE A 225 -79.48 -32.25 -51.26
CA ILE A 225 -80.19 -33.53 -51.07
C ILE A 225 -81.68 -33.30 -50.81
N ALA A 226 -82.05 -32.31 -49.98
CA ALA A 226 -83.45 -31.98 -49.73
C ALA A 226 -84.17 -31.46 -50.99
N LEU A 227 -83.46 -30.71 -51.84
CA LEU A 227 -83.96 -30.21 -53.13
C LEU A 227 -84.14 -31.34 -54.14
N GLU A 228 -83.21 -32.29 -54.21
CA GLU A 228 -83.35 -33.49 -55.03
C GLU A 228 -84.53 -34.36 -54.56
N GLN A 229 -84.70 -34.54 -53.25
CA GLN A 229 -85.86 -35.24 -52.68
C GLN A 229 -87.17 -34.52 -53.00
N LEU A 230 -87.20 -33.19 -52.90
CA LEU A 230 -88.37 -32.39 -53.28
C LEU A 230 -88.68 -32.55 -54.78
N ASN A 231 -87.66 -32.46 -55.63
CA ASN A 231 -87.82 -32.62 -57.08
C ASN A 231 -88.32 -34.03 -57.45
N ALA A 232 -87.79 -35.06 -56.80
CA ALA A 232 -88.27 -36.43 -56.95
C ALA A 232 -89.73 -36.60 -56.48
N ASN A 233 -90.12 -35.91 -55.41
CA ASN A 233 -91.51 -35.91 -54.93
C ASN A 233 -92.45 -35.14 -55.88
N ILE A 234 -92.00 -34.05 -56.50
CA ILE A 234 -92.77 -33.31 -57.52
C ILE A 234 -92.95 -34.17 -58.78
N MET A 235 -91.91 -34.88 -59.24
CA MET A 235 -92.02 -35.81 -60.37
C MET A 235 -93.02 -36.93 -60.09
N LYS A 236 -93.03 -37.49 -58.86
CA LYS A 236 -94.06 -38.47 -58.44
C LYS A 236 -95.48 -37.91 -58.37
N LEU A 237 -95.64 -36.59 -58.22
CA LEU A 237 -96.95 -35.93 -58.22
C LEU A 237 -97.45 -35.57 -59.63
N LEU A 238 -96.54 -35.42 -60.60
CA LEU A 238 -96.87 -35.16 -62.02
C LEU A 238 -97.19 -36.44 -62.81
N GLU A 239 -96.93 -37.63 -62.25
CA GLU A 239 -97.31 -38.94 -62.82
C GLU A 239 -98.69 -39.46 -62.36
N LYS A 240 -99.53 -38.61 -61.74
CA LYS A 240 -100.93 -38.89 -61.40
C LYS A 240 -101.88 -37.93 -62.10
#